data_AF-A0A1Z8Y7Y3-F1
#
_entry.id   AF-A0A1Z8Y7Y3-F1
#
_cell.length_a   1.000
_cell.length_b   1.000
_cell.length_c   1.000
_cell.angle_alpha   90.00
_cell.angle_beta   90.00
_cell.angle_gamma   90.00
#
_symmetry.space_group_name_H-M   'P 1'
#
loop_
_entity.id
_entity.type
_entity.pdbx_description
1 polymer ?
#
loop_
_entity_poly.entity_id
_entity_poly.type
_entity_poly.pdbx_seq_one_letter_code
_entity_poly.pdbx_strand_id
1 'polypeptide(L)'
;MHNTLSSRRFALTSAGLAGLTLGGTATAELINFTVHQDQYIGEDSWQLVNAAGDTIASMFIDGTYIYVGTSQSSTFPWSFSPWGSGGVSASGYRTSFTMELAAGDYSVFMQDSWGDGWVWSDASGLDAFCVSGNIIGGSDCFAFTTGASASGTFTVVPAPGALALLGLGGLASRKRRR
;
A
#
# COMPACT_ATOMS: atom_id res chain seq x y z
N MET A 1 8.69 -71.96 26.73
CA MET A 1 9.59 -71.10 25.91
C MET A 1 8.68 -70.25 25.03
N HIS A 2 8.17 -69.12 25.52
CA HIS A 2 8.74 -67.76 25.44
C HIS A 2 8.75 -67.16 24.01
N ASN A 3 7.98 -66.07 23.85
CA ASN A 3 8.08 -64.97 22.87
C ASN A 3 7.66 -65.25 21.40
N THR A 4 6.96 -64.38 20.65
CA THR A 4 6.66 -62.94 20.80
C THR A 4 5.58 -62.52 19.78
N LEU A 5 4.69 -61.60 20.16
CA LEU A 5 3.89 -60.77 19.25
C LEU A 5 4.79 -59.79 18.48
N SER A 6 4.53 -59.52 17.18
CA SER A 6 4.52 -58.14 16.66
C SER A 6 3.91 -58.06 15.25
N SER A 7 2.74 -57.42 15.18
CA SER A 7 2.15 -56.86 13.97
C SER A 7 2.77 -55.47 13.70
N ARG A 8 2.66 -54.99 12.44
CA ARG A 8 3.15 -53.72 11.82
C ARG A 8 4.38 -53.98 10.94
N ARG A 9 4.39 -53.56 9.67
CA ARG A 9 4.26 -52.15 9.26
C ARG A 9 3.59 -52.03 7.90
N PHE A 10 2.49 -51.28 7.84
CA PHE A 10 2.04 -50.63 6.61
C PHE A 10 3.18 -49.74 6.10
N ALA A 11 3.64 -49.98 4.88
CA ALA A 11 4.56 -49.09 4.20
C ALA A 11 3.76 -47.85 3.74
N LEU A 12 3.84 -46.77 4.52
CA LEU A 12 3.33 -45.46 4.10
C LEU A 12 4.40 -44.81 3.23
N THR A 13 4.32 -45.00 1.92
CA THR A 13 5.08 -44.23 0.93
C THR A 13 4.53 -42.80 0.90
N SER A 14 5.00 -41.95 1.81
CA SER A 14 4.86 -40.50 1.73
C SER A 14 6.13 -39.90 1.13
N ALA A 15 6.20 -39.81 -0.19
CA ALA A 15 7.19 -38.99 -0.87
C ALA A 15 6.66 -38.61 -2.27
N GLY A 16 6.03 -37.45 -2.34
CA GLY A 16 5.51 -36.90 -3.59
C GLY A 16 5.17 -35.43 -3.41
N LEU A 17 6.19 -34.64 -3.09
CA LEU A 17 6.26 -33.18 -3.26
C LEU A 17 4.96 -32.43 -2.94
N ALA A 18 4.68 -32.23 -1.64
CA ALA A 18 4.04 -30.99 -1.26
C ALA A 18 5.06 -29.90 -1.58
N GLY A 19 4.84 -29.19 -2.70
CA GLY A 19 5.41 -27.87 -2.90
C GLY A 19 4.98 -27.03 -1.70
N LEU A 20 5.85 -26.94 -0.71
CA LEU A 20 5.75 -26.00 0.37
C LEU A 20 5.98 -24.64 -0.27
N THR A 21 4.92 -24.08 -0.86
CA THR A 21 4.80 -22.63 -0.91
C THR A 21 4.90 -22.21 0.55
N LEU A 22 6.08 -21.74 0.97
CA LEU A 22 6.23 -20.94 2.17
C LEU A 22 5.48 -19.63 1.89
N GLY A 23 4.15 -19.74 1.87
CA GLY A 23 3.24 -18.63 2.01
C GLY A 23 3.44 -18.11 3.41
N GLY A 24 4.50 -17.32 3.60
CA GLY A 24 4.37 -16.20 4.51
C GLY A 24 3.21 -15.40 3.94
N THR A 25 2.08 -15.42 4.64
CA THR A 25 1.00 -14.46 4.41
C THR A 25 1.69 -13.11 4.31
N ALA A 26 1.61 -12.45 3.15
CA ALA A 26 2.02 -11.05 3.06
C ALA A 26 1.23 -10.34 4.17
N THR A 27 1.90 -9.99 5.26
CA THR A 27 1.25 -9.25 6.32
C THR A 27 0.93 -7.92 5.68
N ALA A 28 -0.36 -7.61 5.59
CA ALA A 28 -0.77 -6.33 5.09
C ALA A 28 -0.32 -5.29 6.13
N GLU A 29 0.37 -4.26 5.66
CA GLU A 29 0.97 -3.23 6.48
C GLU A 29 0.09 -1.98 6.42
N LEU A 30 -0.08 -1.31 7.54
CA LEU A 30 -0.89 -0.11 7.61
C LEU A 30 -0.12 1.07 6.99
N ILE A 31 -0.60 1.57 5.86
CA ILE A 31 0.00 2.67 5.10
C ILE A 31 -0.95 3.87 5.12
N ASN A 32 -0.41 5.05 5.42
CA ASN A 32 -1.14 6.31 5.46
C ASN A 32 -0.81 7.16 4.25
N PHE A 33 -1.85 7.76 3.68
CA PHE A 33 -1.77 8.60 2.50
C PHE A 33 -2.34 9.98 2.80
N THR A 34 -1.66 11.00 2.27
CA THR A 34 -2.10 12.38 2.28
C THR A 34 -1.88 12.96 0.90
N VAL A 35 -2.91 13.52 0.30
CA VAL A 35 -2.89 14.10 -1.04
C VAL A 35 -3.16 15.60 -0.92
N HIS A 36 -2.25 16.43 -1.43
CA HIS A 36 -2.37 17.88 -1.50
C HIS A 36 -2.84 18.27 -2.89
N GLN A 37 -4.13 18.55 -2.99
CA GLN A 37 -4.76 19.04 -4.20
C GLN A 37 -4.80 20.55 -4.15
N ASP A 38 -4.77 21.18 -5.31
CA ASP A 38 -4.77 22.62 -5.40
C ASP A 38 -6.18 23.20 -5.10
N GLN A 39 -6.42 24.48 -5.38
CA GLN A 39 -7.77 25.05 -5.20
C GLN A 39 -8.77 24.53 -6.25
N TYR A 40 -8.30 24.21 -7.45
CA TYR A 40 -9.13 23.87 -8.61
C TYR A 40 -9.33 22.38 -8.82
N ILE A 41 -9.53 21.63 -7.72
CA ILE A 41 -9.74 20.17 -7.67
C ILE A 41 -10.66 19.54 -8.75
N GLY A 42 -11.53 20.31 -9.39
CA GLY A 42 -12.29 19.86 -10.56
C GLY A 42 -11.42 19.37 -11.74
N GLU A 43 -10.14 19.73 -11.78
CA GLU A 43 -9.16 19.23 -12.75
C GLU A 43 -8.30 18.07 -12.27
N ASP A 44 -8.33 17.83 -10.97
CA ASP A 44 -7.44 16.89 -10.32
C ASP A 44 -8.02 15.48 -10.37
N SER A 45 -7.16 14.51 -10.67
CA SER A 45 -7.45 13.12 -10.37
C SER A 45 -6.20 12.33 -10.02
N TRP A 46 -6.39 11.27 -9.25
CA TRP A 46 -5.30 10.35 -8.95
C TRP A 46 -5.76 8.91 -8.86
N GLN A 47 -4.81 8.01 -9.11
CA GLN A 47 -4.98 6.57 -8.99
C GLN A 47 -3.76 5.95 -8.31
N LEU A 48 -4.04 5.04 -7.38
CA LEU A 48 -3.05 4.17 -6.77
C LEU A 48 -3.23 2.77 -7.35
N VAL A 49 -2.17 2.23 -7.93
CA VAL A 49 -2.16 0.98 -8.68
C VAL A 49 -1.16 0.01 -8.05
N ASN A 50 -1.57 -1.25 -7.88
CA ASN A 50 -0.69 -2.31 -7.37
C ASN A 50 0.23 -2.87 -8.49
N ALA A 51 1.19 -3.71 -8.13
CA ALA A 51 2.08 -4.36 -9.11
C ALA A 51 1.37 -5.26 -10.14
N ALA A 52 0.12 -5.67 -9.88
CA ALA A 52 -0.69 -6.44 -10.84
C ALA A 52 -1.42 -5.55 -11.86
N GLY A 53 -1.38 -4.22 -11.70
CA GLY A 53 -2.07 -3.26 -12.55
C GLY A 53 -3.49 -2.92 -12.10
N ASP A 54 -3.93 -3.40 -10.93
CA ASP A 54 -5.25 -3.07 -10.41
C ASP A 54 -5.25 -1.72 -9.69
N THR A 55 -6.23 -0.87 -9.98
CA THR A 55 -6.50 0.35 -9.21
C THR A 55 -7.10 -0.04 -7.85
N ILE A 56 -6.36 0.26 -6.78
CA ILE A 56 -6.76 -0.06 -5.40
C ILE A 56 -7.27 1.15 -4.62
N ALA A 57 -6.94 2.35 -5.08
CA ALA A 57 -7.55 3.58 -4.62
C ALA A 57 -7.55 4.62 -5.73
N SER A 58 -8.51 5.54 -5.72
CA SER A 58 -8.57 6.63 -6.70
C SER A 58 -9.40 7.79 -6.18
N MET A 59 -9.12 8.98 -6.71
CA MET A 59 -10.07 10.07 -6.71
C MET A 59 -10.29 10.61 -8.12
N PHE A 60 -11.54 10.95 -8.41
CA PHE A 60 -11.92 11.80 -9.53
C PHE A 60 -13.12 12.67 -9.16
N ILE A 61 -13.34 13.73 -9.95
CA ILE A 61 -14.50 14.60 -9.85
C ILE A 61 -15.48 14.28 -10.98
N ASP A 62 -16.76 14.14 -10.66
CA ASP A 62 -17.83 14.07 -11.65
C ASP A 62 -18.97 15.03 -11.25
N GLY A 63 -19.16 16.06 -12.09
CA GLY A 63 -20.04 17.18 -11.79
C GLY A 63 -19.64 17.92 -10.52
N THR A 64 -20.51 17.88 -9.50
CA THR A 64 -20.29 18.50 -8.19
C THR A 64 -19.90 17.51 -7.10
N TYR A 65 -19.64 16.25 -7.46
CA TYR A 65 -19.35 15.18 -6.51
C TYR A 65 -17.88 14.80 -6.58
N ILE A 66 -17.29 14.65 -5.39
CA ILE A 66 -15.95 14.11 -5.20
C ILE A 66 -16.09 12.63 -4.93
N TYR A 67 -15.51 11.81 -5.80
CA TYR A 67 -15.46 10.36 -5.62
C TYR A 67 -14.09 9.98 -5.11
N VAL A 68 -14.01 9.50 -3.87
CA VAL A 68 -12.82 8.85 -3.33
C VAL A 68 -13.16 7.41 -3.04
N GLY A 69 -12.55 6.50 -3.79
CA GLY A 69 -12.72 5.07 -3.66
C GLY A 69 -11.43 4.42 -3.19
N THR A 70 -11.53 3.51 -2.23
CA THR A 70 -10.46 2.55 -1.91
C THR A 70 -11.06 1.16 -1.88
N SER A 71 -10.26 0.14 -2.20
CA SER A 71 -10.65 -1.27 -2.10
C SER A 71 -10.95 -1.72 -0.67
N GLN A 72 -10.72 -0.85 0.32
CA GLN A 72 -10.84 -1.13 1.75
C GLN A 72 -11.65 -0.05 2.50
N SER A 73 -12.47 0.72 1.79
CA SER A 73 -13.20 1.88 2.35
C SER A 73 -14.19 1.51 3.47
N SER A 74 -14.64 0.25 3.53
CA SER A 74 -15.45 -0.27 4.64
C SER A 74 -14.67 -0.48 5.94
N THR A 75 -13.35 -0.62 5.83
CA THR A 75 -12.44 -0.87 6.98
C THR A 75 -11.77 0.41 7.43
N PHE A 76 -11.32 1.23 6.46
CA PHE A 76 -10.63 2.49 6.72
C PHE A 76 -11.36 3.64 6.00
N PRO A 77 -12.02 4.55 6.74
CA PRO A 77 -12.64 5.70 6.13
C PRO A 77 -11.58 6.67 5.59
N TRP A 78 -11.93 7.38 4.53
CA TRP A 78 -11.17 8.53 4.05
C TRP A 78 -11.77 9.83 4.61
N SER A 79 -11.00 10.90 4.55
CA SER A 79 -11.45 12.25 4.89
C SER A 79 -11.01 13.26 3.84
N PHE A 80 -11.77 14.36 3.76
CA PHE A 80 -11.53 15.45 2.84
C PHE A 80 -11.78 16.78 3.54
N SER A 81 -10.82 17.68 3.43
CA SER A 81 -10.78 18.93 4.19
C SER A 81 -9.88 19.96 3.49
N PRO A 82 -9.93 21.25 3.87
CA PRO A 82 -8.88 22.19 3.47
C PRO A 82 -7.50 21.76 3.98
N TRP A 83 -6.43 22.00 3.22
CA TRP A 83 -5.06 21.61 3.59
C TRP A 83 -4.57 22.31 4.86
N GLY A 84 -4.71 23.63 4.91
CA GLY A 84 -4.24 24.49 6.00
C GLY A 84 -5.33 25.34 6.64
N SER A 85 -4.94 26.16 7.61
CA SER A 85 -5.82 27.12 8.28
C SER A 85 -6.23 28.30 7.38
N GLY A 86 -5.49 28.54 6.28
CA GLY A 86 -5.84 29.55 5.26
C GLY A 86 -7.05 29.18 4.41
N GLY A 87 -7.57 27.95 4.54
CA GLY A 87 -8.69 27.45 3.76
C GLY A 87 -8.30 27.08 2.34
N VAL A 88 -9.30 26.67 1.56
CA VAL A 88 -9.12 26.16 0.19
C VAL A 88 -8.53 27.22 -0.73
N SER A 89 -8.91 28.49 -0.56
CA SER A 89 -8.45 29.57 -1.44
C SER A 89 -6.96 29.90 -1.32
N ALA A 90 -6.31 29.48 -0.24
CA ALA A 90 -4.89 29.70 -0.02
C ALA A 90 -4.07 28.45 -0.32
N SER A 91 -4.55 27.29 0.16
CA SER A 91 -3.78 26.05 0.26
C SER A 91 -4.49 24.84 -0.35
N GLY A 92 -5.59 25.02 -1.07
CA GLY A 92 -6.30 23.90 -1.69
C GLY A 92 -6.87 22.88 -0.70
N TYR A 93 -6.93 21.63 -1.16
CA TYR A 93 -7.58 20.53 -0.46
C TYR A 93 -6.61 19.46 0.02
N ARG A 94 -7.05 18.75 1.05
CA ARG A 94 -6.41 17.56 1.60
C ARG A 94 -7.35 16.39 1.51
N THR A 95 -6.91 15.33 0.83
CA THR A 95 -7.47 14.00 0.96
C THR A 95 -6.57 13.15 1.85
N SER A 96 -7.13 12.49 2.87
CA SER A 96 -6.38 11.59 3.75
C SER A 96 -7.09 10.26 3.90
N PHE A 97 -6.33 9.17 3.76
CA PHE A 97 -6.86 7.81 3.89
C PHE A 97 -5.75 6.84 4.33
N THR A 98 -6.18 5.69 4.84
CA THR A 98 -5.30 4.62 5.31
C THR A 98 -5.69 3.33 4.61
N MET A 99 -4.72 2.47 4.33
CA MET A 99 -4.97 1.14 3.75
C MET A 99 -4.02 0.10 4.35
N GLU A 100 -4.48 -1.15 4.40
CA GLU A 100 -3.60 -2.28 4.65
C GLU A 100 -3.06 -2.82 3.33
N LEU A 101 -1.78 -2.60 3.06
CA LEU A 101 -1.15 -2.99 1.79
C LEU A 101 -0.21 -4.16 1.99
N ALA A 102 -0.30 -5.16 1.12
CA ALA A 102 0.69 -6.23 1.08
C ALA A 102 2.07 -5.68 0.72
N ALA A 103 3.12 -6.38 1.13
CA ALA A 103 4.47 -6.06 0.67
C ALA A 103 4.55 -6.15 -0.86
N GLY A 104 5.15 -5.14 -1.49
CA GLY A 104 5.22 -5.02 -2.94
C GLY A 104 5.33 -3.59 -3.43
N ASP A 105 5.45 -3.45 -4.74
CA ASP A 105 5.57 -2.16 -5.42
C ASP A 105 4.19 -1.61 -5.80
N TYR A 106 4.06 -0.29 -5.66
CA TYR A 106 2.86 0.47 -5.96
C TYR A 106 3.22 1.70 -6.79
N SER A 107 2.32 2.06 -7.69
CA SER A 107 2.45 3.24 -8.55
C SER A 107 1.32 4.22 -8.26
N VAL A 108 1.67 5.50 -8.23
CA VAL A 108 0.75 6.62 -8.13
C VAL A 108 0.74 7.32 -9.49
N PHE A 109 -0.45 7.62 -9.99
CA PHE A 109 -0.66 8.46 -11.17
C PHE A 109 -1.52 9.64 -10.78
N MET A 110 -1.09 10.84 -11.16
CA MET A 110 -1.77 12.11 -10.92
C MET A 110 -2.02 12.79 -12.27
N GLN A 111 -3.17 13.45 -12.40
CA GLN A 111 -3.56 14.19 -13.60
C GLN A 111 -4.07 15.56 -13.21
N ASP A 112 -3.82 16.50 -14.12
CA ASP A 112 -4.26 17.89 -14.07
C ASP A 112 -4.65 18.31 -15.50
N SER A 113 -5.83 18.91 -15.64
CA SER A 113 -6.40 19.28 -16.94
C SER A 113 -5.85 20.60 -17.48
N TRP A 114 -5.36 21.51 -16.64
CA TRP A 114 -4.83 22.81 -17.07
C TRP A 114 -3.31 22.81 -17.27
N GLY A 115 -2.61 21.87 -16.66
CA GLY A 115 -1.22 21.55 -16.96
C GLY A 115 -0.19 22.40 -16.20
N ASP A 116 -0.60 23.08 -15.13
CA ASP A 116 0.25 23.78 -14.19
C ASP A 116 0.62 22.93 -12.97
N GLY A 117 0.15 21.68 -12.93
CA GLY A 117 0.30 20.78 -11.80
C GLY A 117 -0.62 21.19 -10.65
N TRP A 118 -0.45 20.58 -9.49
CA TRP A 118 -1.27 20.90 -8.33
C TRP A 118 -0.64 22.05 -7.54
N VAL A 119 -0.51 23.20 -8.21
CA VAL A 119 0.18 24.38 -7.70
C VAL A 119 -0.78 25.55 -7.67
N TRP A 120 -1.07 26.03 -6.46
CA TRP A 120 -1.93 27.20 -6.28
C TRP A 120 -1.53 28.00 -5.04
N SER A 121 -1.30 29.30 -5.22
CA SER A 121 -1.00 30.22 -4.10
C SER A 121 0.14 29.71 -3.20
N ASP A 122 -0.15 29.11 -2.04
CA ASP A 122 0.87 28.52 -1.16
C ASP A 122 1.02 26.99 -1.28
N ALA A 123 0.13 26.33 -2.03
CA ALA A 123 0.29 24.95 -2.45
C ALA A 123 1.42 24.87 -3.49
N SER A 124 2.56 24.33 -3.06
CA SER A 124 3.78 24.27 -3.89
C SER A 124 3.80 23.15 -4.91
N GLY A 125 2.87 22.18 -4.80
CA GLY A 125 2.89 20.93 -5.55
C GLY A 125 3.99 19.95 -5.15
N LEU A 126 4.92 20.29 -4.24
CA LEU A 126 6.01 19.39 -3.83
C LEU A 126 5.54 18.19 -2.99
N ASP A 127 4.39 18.33 -2.35
CA ASP A 127 3.74 17.35 -1.47
C ASP A 127 2.39 16.88 -2.03
N ALA A 128 2.23 16.93 -3.36
CA ALA A 128 1.00 16.57 -4.07
C ALA A 128 0.47 15.19 -3.66
N PHE A 129 1.35 14.19 -3.53
CA PHE A 129 0.95 12.87 -3.03
C PHE A 129 2.00 12.30 -2.08
N CYS A 130 1.68 12.22 -0.80
CA CYS A 130 2.55 11.71 0.24
C CYS A 130 2.06 10.37 0.79
N VAL A 131 3.01 9.48 1.07
CA VAL A 131 2.79 8.15 1.62
C VAL A 131 3.72 7.94 2.83
N SER A 132 3.23 7.27 3.86
CA SER A 132 4.03 6.94 5.05
C SER A 132 3.59 5.63 5.69
N GLY A 133 4.50 5.00 6.42
CA GLY A 133 4.26 3.74 7.10
C GLY A 133 5.41 2.77 6.87
N ASN A 134 5.08 1.49 6.74
CA ASN A 134 6.08 0.45 6.52
C ASN A 134 6.49 0.34 5.04
N ILE A 135 7.06 1.42 4.51
CA ILE A 135 7.61 1.51 3.16
C ILE A 135 9.13 1.67 3.21
N ILE A 136 9.82 1.44 2.08
CA ILE A 136 11.25 1.79 1.97
C ILE A 136 11.42 3.29 2.26
N GLY A 137 12.29 3.64 3.23
CA GLY A 137 12.52 5.02 3.66
C GLY A 137 11.50 5.55 4.68
N GLY A 138 10.42 4.82 4.98
CA GLY A 138 9.41 5.15 5.99
C GLY A 138 8.37 6.19 5.55
N SER A 139 8.73 7.09 4.64
CA SER A 139 7.82 8.05 4.02
C SER A 139 8.38 8.53 2.67
N ASP A 140 7.49 8.90 1.76
CA ASP A 140 7.84 9.52 0.49
C ASP A 140 6.76 10.52 0.05
N CYS A 141 7.13 11.50 -0.78
CA CYS A 141 6.21 12.46 -1.37
C CYS A 141 6.56 12.68 -2.85
N PHE A 142 5.53 12.64 -3.68
CA PHE A 142 5.63 12.84 -5.11
C PHE A 142 5.17 14.23 -5.46
N ALA A 143 6.06 14.97 -6.12
CA ALA A 143 5.80 16.33 -6.55
C ALA A 143 5.00 16.36 -7.85
N PHE A 144 4.08 17.31 -7.96
CA PHE A 144 3.35 17.63 -9.18
C PHE A 144 3.33 19.16 -9.36
N THR A 145 4.46 19.71 -9.81
CA THR A 145 4.71 21.16 -9.84
C THR A 145 4.45 21.82 -11.20
N THR A 146 4.20 21.02 -12.24
CA THR A 146 3.93 21.46 -13.61
C THR A 146 3.48 20.28 -14.47
N GLY A 147 2.84 20.57 -15.60
CA GLY A 147 2.43 19.59 -16.60
C GLY A 147 1.06 18.97 -16.31
N ALA A 148 0.52 18.24 -17.28
CA ALA A 148 -0.82 17.63 -17.16
C ALA A 148 -0.82 16.27 -16.45
N SER A 149 0.36 15.73 -16.12
CA SER A 149 0.47 14.44 -15.45
C SER A 149 1.76 14.30 -14.68
N ALA A 150 1.70 13.63 -13.52
CA ALA A 150 2.86 13.20 -12.75
C ALA A 150 2.66 11.77 -12.22
N SER A 151 3.76 11.13 -11.83
CA SER A 151 3.71 9.77 -11.28
C SER A 151 4.79 9.55 -10.23
N GLY A 152 4.52 8.62 -9.32
CA GLY A 152 5.45 8.20 -8.28
C GLY A 152 5.38 6.70 -8.03
N THR A 153 6.39 6.15 -7.37
CA THR A 153 6.41 4.73 -6.98
C THR A 153 6.93 4.58 -5.57
N PHE A 154 6.33 3.68 -4.80
CA PHE A 154 6.84 3.29 -3.48
C PHE A 154 6.72 1.78 -3.29
N THR A 155 7.54 1.25 -2.38
CA THR A 155 7.55 -0.18 -2.04
C THR A 155 7.17 -0.37 -0.59
N VAL A 156 6.12 -1.14 -0.34
CA VAL A 156 5.74 -1.61 1.00
C VAL A 156 6.66 -2.77 1.38
N VAL A 157 7.23 -2.72 2.57
CA VAL A 157 8.11 -3.77 3.10
C VAL A 157 7.39 -4.51 4.23
N PRO A 158 7.65 -5.82 4.44
CA PRO A 158 7.06 -6.54 5.56
C PRO A 158 7.47 -5.94 6.91
N ALA A 159 6.63 -6.08 7.93
CA ALA A 159 6.96 -5.70 9.30
C ALA A 159 8.31 -6.30 9.72
N PRO A 160 9.22 -5.54 10.36
CA PRO A 160 10.51 -6.07 10.83
C PRO A 160 10.37 -7.35 11.66
N GLY A 161 9.28 -7.50 12.41
CA GLY A 161 8.96 -8.70 13.19
C GLY A 161 8.57 -9.92 12.34
N ALA A 162 7.93 -9.73 11.19
CA ALA A 162 7.57 -10.82 10.28
C ALA A 162 8.81 -11.50 9.68
N LEU A 163 9.83 -10.72 9.34
CA LEU A 163 11.13 -11.23 8.89
C LEU A 163 11.87 -12.00 9.98
N ALA A 164 11.85 -11.49 11.22
CA ALA A 164 12.49 -12.14 12.36
C ALA A 164 11.87 -13.51 12.67
N LEU A 165 10.55 -13.64 12.58
CA LEU A 165 9.85 -14.90 12.82
C LEU A 165 10.14 -15.95 11.73
N LEU A 166 10.26 -15.53 10.47
CA LEU A 166 10.71 -16.42 9.38
C LEU A 166 12.13 -16.95 9.65
N GLY A 167 13.03 -16.06 10.08
CA GLY A 167 14.38 -16.44 10.49
C GLY A 167 14.40 -17.42 11.67
N LEU A 168 13.58 -17.16 12.70
CA LEU A 168 13.49 -18.02 13.89
C LEU A 168 12.88 -19.39 13.59
N GLY A 169 11.82 -19.46 12.78
CA GLY A 169 11.18 -20.70 12.37
C GLY A 169 12.14 -21.62 11.61
N GLY A 170 12.97 -21.05 10.73
CA GLY A 170 14.04 -21.77 10.03
C GLY A 170 15.10 -22.34 10.98
N LEU A 171 15.51 -21.57 11.99
CA LEU A 171 16.47 -22.04 13.00
C LEU A 171 15.89 -23.11 13.94
N ALA A 172 14.64 -22.95 14.37
CA ALA A 172 13.97 -23.91 15.25
C ALA A 172 13.81 -25.28 14.57
N SER A 173 13.51 -25.28 13.27
CA SER A 173 13.42 -26.52 12.46
C SER A 173 14.77 -27.21 12.29
N ARG A 174 15.86 -26.44 12.16
CA ARG A 174 17.23 -26.97 12.03
C ARG A 174 17.73 -27.63 13.31
N LYS A 175 17.36 -27.10 14.48
CA LYS A 175 17.75 -27.64 15.79
C LYS A 175 17.09 -29.00 16.07
N ARG A 176 15.93 -29.29 15.48
CA ARG A 176 15.22 -30.56 15.66
C ARG A 176 15.74 -31.70 14.76
N ARG A 177 16.64 -31.37 13.82
CA ARG A 177 17.22 -32.30 12.84
C ARG A 177 18.66 -32.72 13.17
N ARG A 178 19.19 -32.29 14.31
CA ARG A 178 20.48 -32.74 14.87
C ARG A 178 20.25 -33.62 16.07
#